data_AF-A0A955IM92-F1
#
_entry.id   AF-A0A955IM92-F1
#
_cell.length_a   1.000
_cell.length_b   1.000
_cell.length_c   1.000
_cell.angle_alpha   90.00
_cell.angle_beta   90.00
_cell.angle_gamma   90.00
#
_symmetry.space_group_name_H-M   'P 1'
#
loop_
_entity.id
_entity.type
_entity.pdbx_description
1 polymer ?
#
loop_
_entity_poly.entity_id
_entity_poly.type
_entity_poly.pdbx_seq_one_letter_code
_entity_poly.pdbx_strand_id
1 'polypeptide(L)'
;MSDLPFETEERLGLSLSGSLPCVTCRYDLKGISIRGVCPECGTMVRATILYRVDPRAEVFRAVMQPRLVSVLMRLWAAGALVAALAIWIMRIEEVAAGPGGAQSGAVWTRVAFWGLVASALGSLAFVRPIHGMAKGKTLAAIGGVLGYALVLMGYVGVLRAEVGRAAPYSASTLNTDRILMRLLMLAGVLVVLMGVRPTARELVKRCLALRTGRVDRQTILAMITVTLVGMAGDGLRVVAANWQTATGDLLGQLGVVLIAMSGLLLTLGLASAVVDSWRIGAALVMPSPSLREVLGGSGSDDAAERRRNGG
;
A
#
# COMPACT_ATOMS: atom_id res chain seq x y z
N MET A 1 16.64 -58.79 -6.76
CA MET A 1 15.27 -58.23 -6.66
C MET A 1 14.94 -58.18 -5.19
N SER A 2 15.15 -57.01 -4.63
CA SER A 2 15.28 -56.73 -3.20
C SER A 2 13.97 -56.16 -2.67
N ASP A 3 13.46 -56.81 -1.63
CA ASP A 3 12.37 -56.36 -0.78
C ASP A 3 12.65 -54.96 -0.23
N LEU A 4 11.88 -53.96 -0.68
CA LEU A 4 11.79 -52.67 0.00
C LEU A 4 10.61 -52.74 0.98
N PRO A 5 10.86 -52.65 2.30
CA PRO A 5 9.85 -52.85 3.32
C PRO A 5 8.80 -51.74 3.33
N PHE A 6 7.61 -52.13 3.77
CA PHE A 6 6.33 -51.44 3.91
C PHE A 6 6.31 -50.16 4.80
N GLU A 7 7.38 -49.35 4.87
CA GLU A 7 7.41 -48.11 5.67
C GLU A 7 6.49 -46.98 5.15
N THR A 8 5.80 -47.19 4.02
CA THR A 8 4.98 -46.15 3.39
C THR A 8 3.59 -46.00 4.01
N GLU A 9 3.00 -47.05 4.59
CA GLU A 9 1.64 -47.00 5.16
C GLU A 9 1.57 -46.35 6.55
N GLU A 10 2.61 -46.47 7.37
CA GLU A 10 2.61 -45.87 8.71
C GLU A 10 2.80 -44.34 8.66
N ARG A 11 3.51 -43.83 7.63
CA ARG A 11 3.59 -42.38 7.35
C ARG A 11 2.28 -41.79 6.81
N LEU A 12 1.31 -42.62 6.39
CA LEU A 12 0.01 -42.17 5.86
C LEU A 12 -1.00 -41.81 6.95
N GLY A 13 -0.68 -42.12 8.22
CA GLY A 13 -1.47 -41.79 9.41
C GLY A 13 -1.01 -40.55 10.18
N LEU A 14 -0.18 -39.68 9.62
CA LEU A 14 0.29 -38.46 10.30
C LEU A 14 -0.92 -37.65 10.82
N SER A 15 -1.06 -37.63 12.14
CA SER A 15 -2.02 -36.82 12.87
C SER A 15 -1.46 -35.41 13.04
N LEU A 16 -2.33 -34.42 12.98
CA LEU A 16 -1.96 -33.04 13.26
C LEU A 16 -1.60 -32.90 14.73
N SER A 17 -0.38 -32.47 15.04
CA SER A 17 0.04 -32.27 16.43
C SER A 17 -0.18 -30.83 16.89
N GLY A 18 -0.11 -29.87 15.96
CA GLY A 18 -0.31 -28.44 16.21
C GLY A 18 -1.79 -28.05 16.17
N SER A 19 -2.14 -26.94 16.81
CA SER A 19 -3.49 -26.39 16.68
C SER A 19 -3.71 -25.87 15.27
N LEU A 20 -4.81 -26.28 14.66
CA LEU A 20 -5.19 -25.87 13.30
C LEU A 20 -6.71 -25.68 13.26
N PRO A 21 -7.21 -24.46 13.51
CA PRO A 21 -8.65 -24.22 13.48
C PRO A 21 -9.20 -24.39 12.07
N CYS A 22 -10.25 -25.19 11.93
CA CYS A 22 -10.97 -25.43 10.69
C CYS A 22 -11.33 -24.11 9.99
N VAL A 23 -11.17 -24.07 8.66
CA VAL A 23 -11.47 -22.85 7.88
C VAL A 23 -12.94 -22.45 7.96
N THR A 24 -13.85 -23.42 8.08
CA THR A 24 -15.31 -23.23 8.08
C THR A 24 -15.84 -22.96 9.49
N CYS A 25 -15.76 -23.95 10.39
CA CYS A 25 -16.39 -23.88 11.72
C CYS A 25 -15.44 -23.47 12.86
N ARG A 26 -14.14 -23.27 12.59
CA ARG A 26 -13.10 -22.94 13.58
C ARG A 26 -12.78 -24.03 14.62
N TYR A 27 -13.37 -25.23 14.56
CA TYR A 27 -12.99 -26.38 15.39
C TYR A 27 -11.49 -26.70 15.27
N ASP A 28 -10.80 -26.97 16.39
CA ASP A 28 -9.37 -27.29 16.36
C ASP A 28 -9.14 -28.71 15.84
N LEU A 29 -8.43 -28.84 14.71
CA LEU A 29 -8.18 -30.12 14.04
C LEU A 29 -6.99 -30.90 14.63
N LYS A 30 -6.48 -30.50 15.80
CA LYS A 30 -5.42 -31.21 16.51
C LYS A 30 -5.83 -32.67 16.78
N GLY A 31 -4.93 -33.60 16.49
CA GLY A 31 -5.10 -35.05 16.62
C GLY A 31 -5.76 -35.72 15.41
N ILE A 32 -6.34 -34.95 14.48
CA ILE A 32 -7.02 -35.51 13.31
C ILE A 32 -5.97 -35.86 12.23
N SER A 33 -6.18 -36.98 11.53
CA SER A 33 -5.37 -37.34 10.36
C SER A 33 -5.46 -36.26 9.28
N ILE A 34 -4.35 -35.98 8.58
CA ILE A 34 -4.32 -35.07 7.41
C ILE A 34 -5.36 -35.47 6.33
N ARG A 35 -5.68 -36.76 6.23
CA ARG A 35 -6.69 -37.31 5.29
C ARG A 35 -8.12 -37.25 5.82
N GLY A 36 -8.29 -36.92 7.10
CA GLY A 36 -9.59 -36.87 7.75
C GLY A 36 -10.44 -35.68 7.32
N VAL A 37 -11.63 -35.64 7.91
CA VAL A 37 -12.58 -34.54 7.79
C VAL A 37 -12.80 -33.93 9.16
N CYS A 38 -13.15 -32.64 9.20
CA CYS A 38 -13.54 -31.98 10.44
C CYS A 38 -14.81 -32.65 11.00
N PRO A 39 -14.83 -33.07 12.27
CA PRO A 39 -16.00 -33.76 12.86
C PRO A 39 -17.24 -32.87 12.92
N GLU A 40 -17.06 -31.55 13.07
CA GLU A 40 -18.18 -30.60 13.19
C GLU A 40 -18.86 -30.24 11.87
N CYS A 41 -18.10 -30.13 10.77
CA CYS A 41 -18.63 -29.56 9.51
C CYS A 41 -18.28 -30.36 8.26
N GLY A 42 -17.60 -31.50 8.39
CA GLY A 42 -17.20 -32.35 7.27
C GLY A 42 -16.14 -31.76 6.34
N THR A 43 -15.64 -30.55 6.59
CA THR A 43 -14.61 -29.93 5.74
C THR A 43 -13.33 -30.76 5.76
N MET A 44 -12.77 -31.10 4.60
CA MET A 44 -11.51 -31.86 4.50
C MET A 44 -10.36 -31.13 5.20
N VAL A 45 -9.61 -31.84 6.03
CA VAL A 45 -8.45 -31.29 6.75
C VAL A 45 -7.43 -30.70 5.77
N ARG A 46 -7.18 -31.36 4.63
CA ARG A 46 -6.31 -30.86 3.55
C ARG A 46 -6.72 -29.48 3.03
N ALA A 47 -8.02 -29.22 2.89
CA ALA A 47 -8.50 -27.91 2.44
C ALA A 47 -8.17 -26.82 3.47
N THR A 48 -8.30 -27.13 4.76
CA THR A 48 -7.89 -26.22 5.84
C THR A 48 -6.37 -26.01 5.84
N ILE A 49 -5.56 -27.05 5.66
CA ILE A 49 -4.09 -26.95 5.57
C ILE A 49 -3.70 -26.04 4.39
N LEU A 50 -4.22 -26.29 3.19
CA LEU A 50 -3.92 -25.48 2.00
C LEU A 50 -4.32 -24.02 2.16
N TYR A 51 -5.36 -23.74 2.95
CA TYR A 51 -5.85 -22.39 3.20
C TYR A 51 -5.06 -21.65 4.29
N ARG A 52 -4.64 -22.35 5.36
CA ARG A 52 -4.06 -21.74 6.56
C ARG A 52 -2.54 -21.83 6.63
N VAL A 53 -1.97 -22.94 6.16
CA VAL A 53 -0.56 -23.24 6.30
C VAL A 53 0.19 -22.70 5.10
N ASP A 54 1.17 -21.84 5.36
CA ASP A 54 2.06 -21.35 4.33
C ASP A 54 3.31 -22.24 4.26
N PRO A 55 3.50 -23.04 3.20
CA PRO A 55 4.66 -23.93 3.08
C PRO A 55 5.98 -23.16 3.01
N ARG A 56 5.95 -21.85 2.75
CA ARG A 56 7.15 -20.99 2.67
C ARG A 56 7.34 -20.10 3.89
N ALA A 57 6.56 -20.26 4.96
CA ALA A 57 6.63 -19.43 6.16
C ALA A 57 8.07 -19.37 6.72
N GLU A 58 8.76 -20.52 6.75
CA GLU A 58 10.11 -20.68 7.30
C GLU A 58 11.20 -19.94 6.51
N VAL A 59 10.97 -19.68 5.22
CA VAL A 59 11.94 -18.98 4.35
C VAL A 59 11.95 -17.48 4.64
N PHE A 60 10.90 -16.94 5.25
CA PHE A 60 10.79 -15.52 5.52
C PHE A 60 11.49 -15.14 6.83
N ARG A 61 12.52 -14.30 6.74
CA ARG A 61 13.20 -13.71 7.91
C ARG A 61 12.22 -12.96 8.81
N ALA A 62 12.43 -12.86 10.12
CA ALA A 62 11.53 -12.10 10.98
C ALA A 62 11.43 -10.59 10.60
N VAL A 63 10.26 -9.99 10.81
CA VAL A 63 10.08 -8.52 10.83
C VAL A 63 10.48 -8.02 12.20
N MET A 64 11.26 -6.95 12.28
CA MET A 64 11.82 -6.49 13.55
C MET A 64 10.75 -6.07 14.56
N GLN A 65 9.72 -5.33 14.09
CA GLN A 65 8.64 -4.81 14.93
C GLN A 65 7.30 -4.89 14.18
N PRO A 66 6.64 -6.06 14.12
CA PRO A 66 5.49 -6.29 13.24
C PRO A 66 4.30 -5.36 13.55
N ARG A 67 4.06 -5.06 14.84
CA ARG A 67 2.98 -4.15 15.26
C ARG A 67 3.23 -2.72 14.80
N LEU A 68 4.43 -2.19 15.04
CA LEU A 68 4.79 -0.84 14.63
C LEU A 68 4.74 -0.69 13.10
N VAL A 69 5.36 -1.62 12.36
CA VAL A 69 5.34 -1.62 10.89
C VAL A 69 3.90 -1.67 10.36
N SER A 70 3.03 -2.50 10.95
CA SER A 70 1.62 -2.57 10.58
C SER A 70 0.90 -1.22 10.79
N VAL A 71 1.08 -0.57 11.94
CA VAL A 71 0.44 0.72 12.24
C VAL A 71 0.94 1.81 11.29
N LEU A 72 2.26 1.91 11.11
CA LEU A 72 2.87 2.93 10.25
C LEU A 72 2.50 2.73 8.77
N MET A 73 2.41 1.50 8.26
CA MET A 73 1.92 1.24 6.90
C MET A 73 0.47 1.71 6.70
N ARG A 74 -0.41 1.45 7.68
CA ARG A 74 -1.80 1.91 7.62
C ARG A 74 -1.87 3.44 7.66
N LEU A 75 -1.08 4.06 8.53
CA LEU A 75 -0.96 5.52 8.64
C LEU A 75 -0.47 6.14 7.33
N TRP A 76 0.52 5.52 6.67
CA TRP A 76 1.05 5.96 5.38
C TRP A 76 -0.05 6.07 4.31
N ALA A 77 -0.75 4.95 4.06
CA ALA A 77 -1.77 4.89 3.02
C ALA A 77 -3.01 5.74 3.37
N ALA A 78 -3.48 5.67 4.62
CA ALA A 78 -4.65 6.43 5.06
C ALA A 78 -4.40 7.94 5.06
N GLY A 79 -3.23 8.39 5.53
CA GLY A 79 -2.86 9.81 5.50
C GLY A 79 -2.81 10.36 4.07
N ALA A 80 -2.24 9.59 3.13
CA ALA A 80 -2.22 9.97 1.72
C ALA A 80 -3.63 10.05 1.11
N LEU A 81 -4.50 9.07 1.42
CA LEU A 81 -5.89 9.08 0.95
C LEU A 81 -6.67 10.27 1.51
N VAL A 82 -6.56 10.55 2.81
CA VAL A 82 -7.18 11.72 3.45
C VAL A 82 -6.71 13.01 2.79
N ALA A 83 -5.40 13.13 2.52
CA ALA A 83 -4.86 14.29 1.82
C ALA A 83 -5.42 14.43 0.40
N ALA A 84 -5.48 13.33 -0.37
CA ALA A 84 -6.04 13.34 -1.71
C ALA A 84 -7.53 13.72 -1.72
N LEU A 85 -8.33 13.18 -0.81
CA LEU A 85 -9.74 13.52 -0.68
C LEU A 85 -9.97 14.98 -0.28
N ALA A 86 -9.18 15.50 0.67
CA ALA A 86 -9.25 16.90 1.06
C ALA A 86 -8.89 17.84 -0.12
N ILE A 87 -7.86 17.49 -0.90
CA ILE A 87 -7.53 18.23 -2.13
C ILE A 87 -8.68 18.16 -3.14
N TRP A 88 -9.31 16.99 -3.33
CA TRP A 88 -10.47 16.84 -4.21
C TRP A 88 -11.64 17.75 -3.80
N ILE A 89 -11.96 17.79 -2.51
CA ILE A 89 -13.02 18.65 -1.99
C ILE A 89 -12.72 20.12 -2.30
N MET A 90 -11.48 20.58 -2.07
CA MET A 90 -11.06 21.94 -2.45
C MET A 90 -11.25 22.23 -3.95
N ARG A 91 -10.98 21.24 -4.82
CA ARG A 91 -11.16 21.40 -6.27
C ARG A 91 -12.61 21.37 -6.72
N ILE A 92 -13.45 20.57 -6.06
CA ILE A 92 -14.90 20.58 -6.30
C ILE A 92 -15.50 21.91 -5.86
N GLU A 93 -15.10 22.43 -4.70
CA GLU A 93 -15.50 23.77 -4.21
C GLU A 93 -15.08 24.87 -5.21
N GLU A 94 -13.85 24.83 -5.73
CA GLU A 94 -13.35 25.78 -6.75
C GLU A 94 -14.18 25.74 -8.04
N VAL A 95 -14.57 24.55 -8.50
CA VAL A 95 -15.42 24.39 -9.70
C VAL A 95 -16.85 24.85 -9.43
N ALA A 96 -17.43 24.50 -8.28
CA ALA A 96 -18.80 24.84 -7.92
C ALA A 96 -18.98 26.34 -7.64
N ALA A 97 -17.99 27.00 -7.06
CA ALA A 97 -18.03 28.43 -6.75
C ALA A 97 -17.93 29.32 -7.99
N GLY A 98 -17.42 28.78 -9.11
CA GLY A 98 -17.27 29.50 -10.36
C GLY A 98 -16.28 30.68 -10.29
N PRO A 99 -16.24 31.52 -11.34
CA PRO A 99 -15.39 32.71 -11.36
C PRO A 99 -15.79 33.71 -10.27
N GLY A 100 -14.89 33.99 -9.33
CA GLY A 100 -15.09 35.01 -8.29
C GLY A 100 -15.75 34.54 -6.98
N GLY A 101 -16.08 33.25 -6.85
CA GLY A 101 -16.65 32.71 -5.61
C GLY A 101 -15.64 32.66 -4.45
N ALA A 102 -16.12 32.94 -3.23
CA ALA A 102 -15.31 32.87 -2.02
C ALA A 102 -14.94 31.42 -1.67
N GLN A 103 -13.67 31.18 -1.33
CA GLN A 103 -13.17 29.84 -0.99
C GLN A 103 -13.29 29.57 0.51
N SER A 104 -14.05 28.55 0.92
CA SER A 104 -14.08 28.05 2.31
C SER A 104 -12.90 27.13 2.68
N GLY A 105 -11.88 27.06 1.81
CA GLY A 105 -10.88 25.99 1.79
C GLY A 105 -9.87 25.93 2.95
N ALA A 106 -9.97 26.80 3.97
CA ALA A 106 -8.99 26.84 5.07
C ALA A 106 -8.96 25.54 5.89
N VAL A 107 -10.13 24.92 6.13
CA VAL A 107 -10.22 23.66 6.88
C VAL A 107 -9.60 22.51 6.06
N TRP A 108 -10.03 22.35 4.80
CA TRP A 108 -9.54 21.30 3.93
C TRP A 108 -8.04 21.40 3.64
N THR A 109 -7.51 22.63 3.55
CA THR A 109 -6.06 22.88 3.43
C THR A 109 -5.29 22.29 4.61
N ARG A 110 -5.78 22.46 5.85
CA ARG A 110 -5.17 21.91 7.06
C ARG A 110 -5.32 20.39 7.11
N VAL A 111 -6.47 19.86 6.73
CA VAL A 111 -6.71 18.41 6.67
C VAL A 111 -5.75 17.76 5.68
N ALA A 112 -5.59 18.35 4.49
CA ALA A 112 -4.64 17.86 3.49
C ALA A 112 -3.20 17.92 3.98
N PHE A 113 -2.79 19.03 4.61
CA PHE A 113 -1.45 19.17 5.18
C PHE A 113 -1.16 18.09 6.23
N TRP A 114 -2.04 17.94 7.22
CA TRP A 114 -1.84 16.95 8.29
C TRP A 114 -1.96 15.51 7.76
N GLY A 115 -2.77 15.25 6.75
CA GLY A 115 -2.81 13.98 6.03
C GLY A 115 -1.47 13.65 5.37
N LEU A 116 -0.83 14.62 4.71
CA LEU A 116 0.51 14.47 4.12
C LEU A 116 1.58 14.22 5.20
N VAL A 117 1.54 14.95 6.32
CA VAL A 117 2.47 14.75 7.45
C VAL A 117 2.29 13.36 8.06
N ALA A 118 1.06 12.94 8.33
CA ALA A 118 0.76 11.59 8.82
C ALA A 118 1.27 10.52 7.85
N SER A 119 1.05 10.74 6.55
CA SER A 119 1.56 9.85 5.50
C SER A 119 3.08 9.76 5.50
N ALA A 120 3.77 10.90 5.62
CA ALA A 120 5.23 10.97 5.70
C ALA A 120 5.77 10.19 6.90
N LEU A 121 5.17 10.36 8.08
CA LEU A 121 5.55 9.60 9.29
C LEU A 121 5.29 8.10 9.10
N GLY A 122 4.16 7.72 8.50
CA GLY A 122 3.85 6.34 8.19
C GLY A 122 4.85 5.69 7.22
N SER A 123 5.45 6.46 6.31
CA SER A 123 6.42 5.95 5.33
C SER A 123 7.70 5.40 5.98
N LEU A 124 7.98 5.76 7.25
CA LEU A 124 9.06 5.17 8.04
C LEU A 124 8.92 3.65 8.20
N ALA A 125 7.72 3.08 8.04
CA ALA A 125 7.49 1.63 8.02
C ALA A 125 8.35 0.89 6.99
N PHE A 126 8.74 1.57 5.90
CA PHE A 126 9.48 0.98 4.81
C PHE A 126 11.00 1.07 4.99
N VAL A 127 11.48 1.78 6.01
CA VAL A 127 12.91 1.90 6.31
C VAL A 127 13.37 0.68 7.10
N ARG A 128 13.94 -0.29 6.38
CA ARG A 128 14.55 -1.53 6.94
C ARG A 128 13.61 -2.32 7.90
N PRO A 129 12.38 -2.69 7.49
CA PRO A 129 11.48 -3.47 8.35
C PRO A 129 11.94 -4.92 8.60
N ILE A 130 12.88 -5.45 7.79
CA ILE A 130 13.30 -6.85 7.79
C ILE A 130 14.79 -6.96 8.04
N HIS A 131 15.20 -7.92 8.88
CA HIS A 131 16.60 -8.18 9.15
C HIS A 131 17.37 -8.65 7.90
N GLY A 132 18.56 -8.07 7.67
CA GLY A 132 19.41 -8.36 6.52
C GLY A 132 18.83 -7.98 5.15
N MET A 133 17.90 -7.02 5.10
CA MET A 133 17.46 -6.41 3.84
C MET A 133 18.65 -5.80 3.09
N ALA A 134 18.70 -5.96 1.76
CA ALA A 134 19.75 -5.39 0.93
C ALA A 134 19.82 -3.86 1.06
N LYS A 135 21.04 -3.31 1.23
CA LYS A 135 21.28 -1.87 1.45
C LYS A 135 20.61 -0.98 0.41
N GLY A 136 20.62 -1.37 -0.87
CA GLY A 136 19.97 -0.62 -1.94
C GLY A 136 18.45 -0.43 -1.75
N LYS A 137 17.74 -1.42 -1.19
CA LYS A 137 16.30 -1.30 -0.90
C LYS A 137 16.05 -0.34 0.27
N THR A 138 16.90 -0.37 1.28
CA THR A 138 16.85 0.56 2.41
C THR A 138 17.15 1.99 1.96
N LEU A 139 18.17 2.20 1.12
CA LEU A 139 18.49 3.51 0.56
C LEU A 139 17.34 4.05 -0.31
N ALA A 140 16.74 3.21 -1.16
CA ALA A 140 15.56 3.58 -1.93
C ALA A 140 14.39 4.01 -1.01
N ALA A 141 14.13 3.25 0.06
CA ALA A 141 13.09 3.60 1.02
C ALA A 141 13.37 4.93 1.74
N ILE A 142 14.62 5.18 2.15
CA ILE A 142 15.04 6.47 2.73
C ILE A 142 14.80 7.60 1.72
N GLY A 143 15.19 7.41 0.45
CA GLY A 143 14.90 8.36 -0.62
C GLY A 143 13.40 8.62 -0.77
N GLY A 144 12.58 7.58 -0.65
CA GLY A 144 11.11 7.70 -0.64
C GLY A 144 10.60 8.54 0.52
N VAL A 145 11.10 8.34 1.74
CA VAL A 145 10.75 9.17 2.91
C VAL A 145 11.15 10.63 2.68
N LEU A 146 12.37 10.87 2.20
CA LEU A 146 12.85 12.22 1.87
C LEU A 146 12.05 12.88 0.74
N GLY A 147 11.47 12.09 -0.15
CA GLY A 147 10.56 12.56 -1.20
C GLY A 147 9.35 13.35 -0.67
N TYR A 148 8.91 13.10 0.57
CA TYR A 148 7.85 13.90 1.20
C TYR A 148 8.25 15.36 1.42
N ALA A 149 9.54 15.68 1.53
CA ALA A 149 9.97 17.07 1.60
C ALA A 149 9.60 17.83 0.31
N LEU A 150 9.76 17.19 -0.86
CA LEU A 150 9.32 17.76 -2.14
C LEU A 150 7.80 17.84 -2.25
N VAL A 151 7.08 16.82 -1.77
CA VAL A 151 5.61 16.82 -1.73
C VAL A 151 5.09 17.99 -0.89
N LEU A 152 5.61 18.15 0.33
CA LEU A 152 5.20 19.23 1.24
C LEU A 152 5.61 20.61 0.71
N MET A 153 6.82 20.73 0.16
CA MET A 153 7.29 21.98 -0.45
C MET A 153 6.41 22.39 -1.64
N GLY A 154 6.12 21.45 -2.54
CA GLY A 154 5.23 21.70 -3.68
C GLY A 154 3.81 22.02 -3.23
N TYR A 155 3.26 21.30 -2.26
CA TYR A 155 1.93 21.58 -1.70
C TYR A 155 1.84 22.98 -1.07
N VAL A 156 2.80 23.36 -0.21
CA VAL A 156 2.86 24.70 0.38
C VAL A 156 3.07 25.77 -0.70
N GLY A 157 3.88 25.49 -1.73
CA GLY A 157 4.06 26.35 -2.87
C GLY A 157 2.76 26.61 -3.64
N VAL A 158 1.96 25.56 -3.88
CA VAL A 158 0.63 25.69 -4.49
C VAL A 158 -0.28 26.58 -3.64
N LEU A 159 -0.32 26.38 -2.33
CA LEU A 159 -1.13 27.22 -1.43
C LEU A 159 -0.71 28.68 -1.49
N ARG A 160 0.60 28.96 -1.47
CA ARG A 160 1.12 30.34 -1.58
C ARG A 160 0.78 30.97 -2.92
N ALA A 161 0.84 30.22 -4.01
CA ALA A 161 0.48 30.70 -5.34
C ALA A 161 -1.03 30.98 -5.49
N GLU A 162 -1.87 30.43 -4.61
CA GLU A 162 -3.32 30.66 -4.55
C GLU A 162 -3.70 31.83 -3.62
N VAL A 163 -2.82 32.27 -2.72
CA VAL A 163 -3.10 33.43 -1.84
C VAL A 163 -3.31 34.69 -2.68
N GLY A 164 -4.52 35.26 -2.59
CA GLY A 164 -4.89 36.51 -3.27
C GLY A 164 -5.20 36.38 -4.76
N ARG A 165 -5.15 35.16 -5.33
CA ARG A 165 -5.53 34.90 -6.72
C ARG A 165 -6.34 33.61 -6.79
N ALA A 166 -7.67 33.75 -6.80
CA ALA A 166 -8.54 32.66 -7.23
C ALA A 166 -8.26 32.41 -8.72
N ALA A 167 -7.38 31.45 -9.01
CA ALA A 167 -7.09 31.02 -10.36
C ALA A 167 -7.79 29.67 -10.58
N PRO A 168 -9.11 29.64 -10.83
CA PRO A 168 -9.80 28.39 -11.14
C PRO A 168 -9.07 27.66 -12.28
N TYR A 169 -9.12 26.33 -12.33
CA TYR A 169 -8.56 25.59 -13.47
C TYR A 169 -9.15 26.05 -14.82
N SER A 170 -10.33 26.67 -14.80
CA SER A 170 -11.03 27.29 -15.93
C SER A 170 -10.67 28.75 -16.19
N ALA A 171 -9.81 29.39 -15.39
CA ALA A 171 -9.36 30.76 -15.65
C ALA A 171 -8.49 30.80 -16.92
N SER A 172 -8.70 31.83 -17.74
CA SER A 172 -7.92 32.09 -18.95
C SER A 172 -6.47 32.49 -18.64
N THR A 173 -6.20 32.97 -17.42
CA THR A 173 -4.85 33.38 -17.01
C THR A 173 -4.09 32.20 -16.39
N LEU A 174 -3.06 31.74 -17.11
CA LEU A 174 -2.17 30.70 -16.62
C LEU A 174 -1.32 31.22 -15.46
N ASN A 175 -1.35 30.52 -14.32
CA ASN A 175 -0.45 30.77 -13.20
C ASN A 175 0.71 29.76 -13.25
N THR A 176 1.84 30.15 -13.85
CA THR A 176 3.03 29.31 -14.04
C THR A 176 3.61 28.82 -12.71
N ASP A 177 3.63 29.67 -11.68
CA ASP A 177 4.16 29.31 -10.37
C ASP A 177 3.38 28.16 -9.74
N ARG A 178 2.04 28.21 -9.84
CA ARG A 178 1.17 27.13 -9.37
C ARG A 178 1.44 25.81 -10.11
N ILE A 179 1.67 25.86 -11.42
CA ILE A 179 1.98 24.66 -12.23
C ILE A 179 3.33 24.09 -11.82
N LEU A 180 4.36 24.93 -11.66
CA LEU A 180 5.70 24.50 -11.26
C LEU A 180 5.68 23.84 -9.87
N MET A 181 4.95 24.42 -8.91
CA MET A 181 4.81 23.85 -7.56
C MET A 181 4.03 22.54 -7.57
N ARG A 182 3.03 22.39 -8.45
CA ARG A 182 2.32 21.12 -8.66
C ARG A 182 3.23 20.05 -9.27
N LEU A 183 4.04 20.40 -10.27
CA LEU A 183 5.05 19.50 -10.85
C LEU A 183 6.07 19.04 -9.80
N LEU A 184 6.54 19.95 -8.94
CA LEU A 184 7.43 19.62 -7.82
C LEU A 184 6.77 18.64 -6.83
N MET A 185 5.51 18.87 -6.50
CA MET A 185 4.71 17.98 -5.65
C MET A 185 4.59 16.58 -6.28
N LEU A 186 4.24 16.49 -7.57
CA LEU A 186 4.10 15.22 -8.29
C LEU A 186 5.45 14.49 -8.46
N ALA A 187 6.54 15.22 -8.68
CA ALA A 187 7.89 14.66 -8.66
C ALA A 187 8.22 14.04 -7.28
N GLY A 188 7.86 14.73 -6.19
CA GLY A 188 7.94 14.18 -4.84
C GLY A 188 7.15 12.88 -4.67
N VAL A 189 5.90 12.83 -5.19
CA VAL A 189 5.07 11.61 -5.16
C VAL A 189 5.75 10.48 -5.93
N LEU A 190 6.35 10.73 -7.10
CA LEU A 190 7.10 9.72 -7.84
C LEU A 190 8.28 9.18 -7.04
N VAL A 191 9.06 10.06 -6.40
CA VAL A 191 10.18 9.66 -5.54
C VAL A 191 9.69 8.78 -4.38
N VAL A 192 8.59 9.16 -3.72
CA VAL A 192 7.96 8.35 -2.67
C VAL A 192 7.58 6.97 -3.20
N LEU A 193 6.80 6.90 -4.27
CA LEU A 193 6.29 5.64 -4.83
C LEU A 193 7.42 4.72 -5.31
N MET A 194 8.42 5.27 -6.01
CA MET A 194 9.58 4.50 -6.46
C MET A 194 10.44 4.03 -5.28
N GLY A 195 10.62 4.87 -4.26
CA GLY A 195 11.41 4.57 -3.07
C GLY A 195 10.80 3.49 -2.17
N VAL A 196 9.49 3.54 -1.93
CA VAL A 196 8.79 2.55 -1.08
C VAL A 196 8.58 1.20 -1.79
N ARG A 197 8.50 1.19 -3.13
CA ARG A 197 8.15 0.01 -3.93
C ARG A 197 9.00 -1.24 -3.64
N PRO A 198 10.34 -1.20 -3.57
CA PRO A 198 11.15 -2.39 -3.34
C PRO A 198 10.84 -3.03 -1.99
N THR A 199 10.66 -2.23 -0.95
CA THR A 199 10.35 -2.71 0.40
C THR A 199 8.91 -3.21 0.51
N ALA A 200 7.94 -2.47 -0.06
CA ALA A 200 6.55 -2.89 -0.11
C ALA A 200 6.40 -4.28 -0.77
N ARG A 201 7.12 -4.54 -1.87
CA ARG A 201 7.14 -5.86 -2.52
C ARG A 201 7.66 -6.98 -1.60
N GLU A 202 8.63 -6.72 -0.74
CA GLU A 202 9.10 -7.73 0.23
C GLU A 202 8.10 -7.99 1.35
N LEU A 203 7.35 -6.97 1.79
CA LEU A 203 6.29 -7.13 2.77
C LEU A 203 5.10 -7.90 2.19
N VAL A 204 4.70 -7.60 0.96
CA VAL A 204 3.61 -8.29 0.24
C VAL A 204 3.88 -9.79 0.10
N LYS A 205 5.12 -10.20 -0.18
CA LYS A 205 5.48 -11.63 -0.32
C LYS A 205 5.14 -12.47 0.92
N ARG A 206 5.01 -11.85 2.09
CA ARG A 206 4.68 -12.54 3.36
C ARG A 206 3.18 -12.77 3.52
N CYS A 207 2.34 -11.95 2.87
CA CYS A 207 0.91 -12.10 2.96
C CYS A 207 0.47 -13.27 2.06
N LEU A 208 0.04 -14.39 2.67
CA LEU A 208 -0.46 -15.56 1.94
C LEU A 208 -1.64 -15.17 1.03
N ALA A 209 -2.59 -14.39 1.54
CA ALA A 209 -3.76 -13.92 0.80
C ALA A 209 -3.40 -13.15 -0.48
N LEU A 210 -2.33 -12.33 -0.46
CA LEU A 210 -1.86 -11.61 -1.65
C LEU A 210 -1.03 -12.47 -2.60
N ARG A 211 -0.51 -13.63 -2.15
CA ARG A 211 0.19 -14.59 -3.02
C ARG A 211 -0.77 -15.53 -3.73
N THR A 212 -1.81 -15.99 -3.03
CA THR A 212 -2.81 -16.93 -3.55
C THR A 212 -3.93 -16.21 -4.30
N GLY A 213 -4.15 -14.93 -4.00
CA GLY A 213 -5.14 -14.10 -4.69
C GLY A 213 -4.68 -13.61 -6.06
N ARG A 214 -5.67 -13.30 -6.91
CA ARG A 214 -5.55 -12.58 -8.19
C ARG A 214 -5.25 -11.08 -8.01
N VAL A 215 -4.83 -10.66 -6.80
CA VAL A 215 -4.64 -9.26 -6.46
C VAL A 215 -3.40 -8.74 -7.19
N ASP A 216 -3.61 -7.73 -8.01
CA ASP A 216 -2.66 -7.31 -9.02
C ASP A 216 -1.36 -6.78 -8.37
N ARG A 217 -0.22 -7.32 -8.81
CA ARG A 217 1.11 -6.90 -8.32
C ARG A 217 1.52 -5.52 -8.88
N GLN A 218 0.62 -4.87 -9.63
CA GLN A 218 0.89 -3.69 -10.43
C GLN A 218 0.38 -2.37 -9.83
N THR A 219 -0.31 -2.35 -8.69
CA THR A 219 -0.94 -1.12 -8.17
C THR A 219 0.02 0.06 -8.03
N ILE A 220 1.23 -0.13 -7.47
CA ILE A 220 2.22 0.97 -7.33
C ILE A 220 2.74 1.44 -8.70
N LEU A 221 2.92 0.53 -9.66
CA LEU A 221 3.31 0.91 -11.02
C LEU A 221 2.20 1.69 -11.71
N ALA A 222 0.95 1.25 -11.58
CA ALA A 222 -0.21 1.98 -12.09
C ALA A 222 -0.27 3.39 -11.48
N MET A 223 -0.06 3.53 -10.17
CA MET A 223 0.02 4.83 -9.49
C MET A 223 1.14 5.73 -10.03
N ILE A 224 2.32 5.16 -10.32
CA ILE A 224 3.43 5.88 -10.96
C ILE A 224 3.01 6.36 -12.35
N THR A 225 2.44 5.47 -13.18
CA THR A 225 2.00 5.80 -14.54
C THR A 225 0.95 6.90 -14.54
N VAL A 226 -0.08 6.82 -13.69
CA VAL A 226 -1.11 7.88 -13.64
C VAL A 226 -0.52 9.20 -13.14
N THR A 227 0.41 9.17 -12.19
CA THR A 227 1.14 10.39 -11.75
C THR A 227 1.89 11.04 -12.91
N LEU A 228 2.57 10.24 -13.76
CA LEU A 228 3.23 10.74 -14.97
C LEU A 228 2.23 11.32 -15.99
N VAL A 229 1.05 10.72 -16.14
CA VAL A 229 -0.03 11.26 -16.99
C VAL A 229 -0.49 12.64 -16.47
N GLY A 230 -0.62 12.81 -15.15
CA GLY A 230 -0.92 14.11 -14.54
C GLY A 230 0.16 15.16 -14.83
N MET A 231 1.44 14.79 -14.70
CA MET A 231 2.57 15.67 -15.06
C MET A 231 2.58 16.03 -16.55
N ALA A 232 2.23 15.09 -17.43
CA ALA A 232 2.10 15.37 -18.86
C ALA A 232 0.95 16.37 -19.13
N GLY A 233 -0.17 16.25 -18.42
CA GLY A 233 -1.26 17.22 -18.47
C GLY A 233 -0.82 18.63 -18.05
N ASP A 234 0.02 18.73 -17.00
CA ASP A 234 0.65 20.00 -16.60
C ASP A 234 1.57 20.57 -17.69
N GLY A 235 2.38 19.72 -18.32
CA GLY A 235 3.21 20.09 -19.45
C GLY A 235 2.41 20.64 -20.63
N LEU A 236 1.29 19.99 -20.98
CA LEU A 236 0.39 20.48 -22.04
C LEU A 236 -0.17 21.86 -21.74
N ARG A 237 -0.50 22.16 -20.48
CA ARG A 237 -0.99 23.49 -20.09
C ARG A 237 0.08 24.57 -20.22
N VAL A 238 1.34 24.25 -19.92
CA VAL A 238 2.46 25.19 -20.13
C VAL A 238 2.68 25.45 -21.62
N VAL A 239 2.61 24.41 -22.46
CA VAL A 239 2.73 24.56 -23.92
C VAL A 239 1.58 25.39 -24.47
N ALA A 240 0.34 25.09 -24.06
CA ALA A 240 -0.86 25.82 -24.47
C ALA A 240 -0.78 27.32 -24.19
N ALA A 241 -0.18 27.73 -23.07
CA ALA A 241 -0.02 29.13 -22.70
C ALA A 241 0.82 29.96 -23.70
N ASN A 242 1.67 29.30 -24.50
CA ASN A 242 2.49 29.95 -25.51
C ASN A 242 1.77 30.06 -26.87
N TRP A 243 0.58 29.49 -27.03
CA TRP A 243 -0.21 29.52 -28.26
C TRP A 243 -1.54 30.23 -28.03
N GLN A 244 -1.62 31.51 -28.43
CA GLN A 244 -2.85 32.31 -28.37
C GLN A 244 -3.83 31.98 -29.52
N THR A 245 -3.97 30.70 -29.84
CA THR A 245 -4.81 30.20 -30.95
C THR A 245 -5.83 29.19 -30.41
N ALA A 246 -6.85 28.86 -31.20
CA ALA A 246 -7.81 27.81 -30.86
C ALA A 246 -7.15 26.45 -30.53
N THR A 247 -5.96 26.19 -31.11
CA THR A 247 -5.15 25.01 -30.79
C THR A 247 -4.62 25.04 -29.35
N GLY A 248 -4.23 26.22 -28.84
CA GLY A 248 -3.82 26.41 -27.45
C GLY A 248 -4.95 26.11 -26.48
N ASP A 249 -6.16 26.61 -26.75
CA ASP A 249 -7.35 26.34 -25.92
C ASP A 249 -7.66 24.83 -25.84
N LEU A 250 -7.64 24.14 -26.98
CA LEU A 250 -7.87 22.69 -27.03
C LEU A 250 -6.82 21.91 -26.22
N LEU A 251 -5.54 22.28 -26.34
CA LEU A 251 -4.47 21.64 -25.56
C LEU A 251 -4.58 21.94 -24.07
N GLY A 252 -4.98 23.15 -23.70
CA GLY A 252 -5.25 23.54 -22.32
C GLY A 252 -6.35 22.67 -21.72
N GLN A 253 -7.47 22.50 -22.44
CA GLN A 253 -8.58 21.64 -22.02
C GLN A 253 -8.17 20.18 -21.89
N LEU A 254 -7.45 19.64 -22.88
CA LEU A 254 -6.92 18.28 -22.82
C LEU A 254 -6.02 18.08 -21.60
N GLY A 255 -5.14 19.04 -21.31
CA GLY A 255 -4.30 19.03 -20.11
C GLY A 255 -5.11 18.97 -18.81
N VAL A 256 -6.18 19.76 -18.69
CA VAL A 256 -7.09 19.73 -17.53
C VAL A 256 -7.76 18.36 -17.36
N VAL A 257 -8.24 17.76 -18.46
CA VAL A 257 -8.86 16.42 -18.44
C VAL A 257 -7.85 15.36 -17.97
N LEU A 258 -6.62 15.38 -18.48
CA LEU A 258 -5.56 14.44 -18.06
C LEU A 258 -5.22 14.58 -16.57
N ILE A 259 -5.12 15.82 -16.06
CA ILE A 259 -4.87 16.08 -14.63
C ILE A 259 -6.01 15.52 -13.78
N ALA A 260 -7.27 15.77 -14.16
CA ALA A 260 -8.43 15.30 -13.43
C ALA A 260 -8.53 13.76 -13.43
N MET A 261 -8.35 13.12 -14.59
CA MET A 261 -8.33 11.65 -14.70
C MET A 261 -7.19 11.04 -13.89
N SER A 262 -5.98 11.60 -13.97
CA SER A 262 -4.83 11.19 -13.16
C SER A 262 -5.14 11.27 -11.67
N GLY A 263 -5.71 12.40 -11.21
CA GLY A 263 -6.10 12.59 -9.82
C GLY A 263 -7.09 11.52 -9.34
N LEU A 264 -8.09 11.19 -10.18
CA LEU A 264 -9.13 10.22 -9.84
C LEU A 264 -8.54 8.82 -9.71
N LEU A 265 -7.76 8.40 -10.71
CA LEU A 265 -7.11 7.09 -10.72
C LEU A 265 -6.09 6.95 -9.60
N LEU A 266 -5.36 8.02 -9.26
CA LEU A 266 -4.43 8.03 -8.14
C LEU A 266 -5.17 7.85 -6.81
N THR A 267 -6.31 8.53 -6.61
CA THR A 267 -7.16 8.35 -5.42
C THR A 267 -7.68 6.92 -5.29
N LEU A 268 -8.13 6.31 -6.40
CA LEU A 268 -8.54 4.89 -6.41
C LEU A 268 -7.36 3.95 -6.07
N GLY A 269 -6.17 4.24 -6.58
CA GLY A 269 -4.94 3.52 -6.23
C GLY A 269 -4.60 3.64 -4.74
N LEU A 270 -4.76 4.83 -4.16
CA LEU A 270 -4.58 5.06 -2.72
C LEU A 270 -5.62 4.33 -1.87
N ALA A 271 -6.88 4.31 -2.28
CA ALA A 271 -7.93 3.55 -1.59
C ALA A 271 -7.61 2.04 -1.56
N SER A 272 -7.12 1.51 -2.68
CA SER A 272 -6.66 0.12 -2.77
C SER A 272 -5.43 -0.12 -1.88
N ALA A 273 -4.48 0.82 -1.83
CA ALA A 273 -3.31 0.76 -0.95
C ALA A 273 -3.69 0.77 0.54
N VAL A 274 -4.78 1.43 0.94
CA VAL A 274 -5.32 1.36 2.33
C VAL A 274 -5.80 -0.05 2.65
N VAL A 275 -6.61 -0.64 1.77
CA VAL A 275 -7.13 -2.01 1.95
C VAL A 275 -5.97 -3.02 2.01
N ASP A 276 -4.98 -2.88 1.13
CA ASP A 276 -3.80 -3.75 1.11
C ASP A 276 -2.93 -3.56 2.36
N SER A 277 -2.75 -2.32 2.84
CA SER A 277 -2.00 -2.06 4.07
C SER A 277 -2.67 -2.68 5.31
N TRP A 278 -3.99 -2.72 5.34
CA TRP A 278 -4.75 -3.43 6.38
C TRP A 278 -4.53 -4.95 6.32
N ARG A 279 -4.66 -5.54 5.12
CA ARG A 279 -4.46 -6.98 4.89
C ARG A 279 -3.03 -7.43 5.21
N ILE A 280 -2.03 -6.68 4.74
CA ILE A 280 -0.62 -6.94 5.02
C ILE A 280 -0.35 -6.78 6.51
N GLY A 281 -0.79 -5.69 7.12
CA GLY A 281 -0.59 -5.45 8.56
C GLY A 281 -1.16 -6.55 9.43
N ALA A 282 -2.37 -7.05 9.12
CA ALA A 282 -2.95 -8.21 9.81
C ALA A 282 -2.08 -9.47 9.67
N ALA A 283 -1.57 -9.75 8.48
CA ALA A 283 -0.67 -10.90 8.22
C ALA A 283 0.70 -10.75 8.89
N LEU A 284 1.18 -9.52 9.12
CA LEU A 284 2.43 -9.27 9.84
C LEU A 284 2.30 -9.53 11.34
N VAL A 285 1.16 -9.19 11.93
CA VAL A 285 0.90 -9.37 13.38
C VAL A 285 0.54 -10.81 13.71
N MET A 286 -0.18 -11.49 12.81
CA MET A 286 -0.60 -12.88 12.95
C MET A 286 0.00 -13.73 11.82
N PRO A 287 1.27 -14.17 11.96
CA PRO A 287 1.90 -15.00 10.95
C PRO A 287 1.15 -16.33 10.80
N SER A 288 1.00 -16.80 9.55
CA SER A 288 0.45 -18.13 9.27
C SER A 288 1.35 -19.20 9.88
N PRO A 289 0.76 -20.26 10.50
CA PRO A 289 1.55 -21.35 11.05
C PRO A 289 2.34 -22.06 9.94
N SER A 290 3.55 -22.49 10.26
CA SER A 290 4.39 -23.28 9.35
C SER A 290 3.89 -24.74 9.28
N LEU A 291 4.22 -25.44 8.19
CA LEU A 291 3.86 -26.86 8.05
C LEU A 291 4.49 -27.70 9.16
N ARG A 292 5.72 -27.36 9.58
CA ARG A 292 6.43 -28.03 10.67
C ARG A 292 5.75 -27.84 12.03
N GLU A 293 5.24 -26.65 12.33
CA GLU A 293 4.46 -26.37 13.55
C GLU A 293 3.19 -27.23 13.61
N VAL A 294 2.55 -27.44 12.46
CA VAL A 294 1.29 -28.20 12.36
C VAL A 294 1.52 -29.72 12.41
N LEU A 295 2.64 -30.20 11.85
CA LEU A 295 2.94 -31.65 11.72
C LEU A 295 3.78 -32.28 12.85
N GLY A 296 4.35 -31.51 13.77
CA GLY A 296 4.79 -32.09 15.06
C GLY A 296 6.26 -32.22 15.36
N GLY A 297 7.07 -31.32 14.83
CA GLY A 297 8.42 -31.17 15.38
C GLY A 297 8.42 -30.30 16.65
N SER A 298 8.06 -30.86 17.81
CA SER A 298 8.51 -30.44 19.16
C SER A 298 8.64 -28.93 19.48
N GLY A 299 7.84 -28.06 18.84
CA GLY A 299 8.03 -26.61 18.86
C GLY A 299 7.07 -25.83 19.75
N SER A 300 6.19 -26.49 20.51
CA SER A 300 5.29 -25.79 21.44
C SER A 300 6.07 -25.06 22.53
N ASP A 301 7.17 -25.65 22.98
CA ASP A 301 8.02 -25.09 24.03
C ASP A 301 8.86 -23.93 23.46
N ASP A 302 9.46 -24.13 22.29
CA ASP A 302 10.22 -23.10 21.56
C ASP A 302 9.35 -21.89 21.15
N ALA A 303 8.09 -22.09 20.75
CA ALA A 303 7.20 -21.01 20.36
C ALA A 303 6.69 -20.21 21.56
N ALA A 304 6.42 -20.88 22.69
CA ALA A 304 6.11 -20.22 23.95
C ALA A 304 7.32 -19.43 24.49
N GLU A 305 8.52 -19.99 24.36
CA GLU A 305 9.77 -19.36 24.76
C GLU A 305 10.14 -18.17 23.86
N ARG A 306 9.96 -18.27 22.54
CA ARG A 306 10.11 -17.12 21.62
C ARG A 306 9.07 -16.02 21.87
N ARG A 307 7.84 -16.37 22.29
CA ARG A 307 6.83 -15.38 22.70
C ARG A 307 7.19 -14.70 24.02
N ARG A 308 7.83 -15.40 24.97
CA ARG A 308 8.38 -14.80 26.20
C ARG A 308 9.56 -13.88 25.92
N ASN A 309 10.45 -14.24 25.00
CA ASN A 309 11.69 -13.50 24.74
C ASN A 309 11.56 -12.35 23.73
N GLY A 310 10.40 -12.18 23.09
CA GLY A 310 10.16 -11.17 22.05
C GLY A 310 9.19 -10.05 22.42
N GLY A 311 8.87 -9.89 23.71
CA GLY A 311 8.03 -8.83 24.27
C GLY A 311 8.79 -7.55 24.58
#